data_AF-A0A9P6IUU3-F1
#
_entry.id   AF-A0A9P6IUU3-F1
#
_cell.length_a   1.000
_cell.length_b   1.000
_cell.length_c   1.000
_cell.angle_alpha   90.00
_cell.angle_beta   90.00
_cell.angle_gamma   90.00
#
_symmetry.space_group_name_H-M   'P 1'
#
loop_
_entity.id
_entity.type
_entity.pdbx_description
1 polymer ?
#
loop_
_entity_poly.entity_id
_entity_poly.type
_entity_poly.pdbx_seq_one_letter_code
_entity_poly.pdbx_strand_id
1 'polypeptide(L)'
;TSLKKTFTAKEFSDLLGQIRARLEYTEADGNQVHVNMREYMLPDEAADEREVLRAGGVDEFDLVVDPVLRNLLDETRDFIDSDDFSTVLNSTLDATFEQFNLALQPTFNPFLLTRGDAVIAEIEDEEDMDRAVPLASLLPLIARQVHLIINGVPNEYVDGLAMVKELQAFSAIVYSSFSDQLVKG
;
A
#
# COMPACT_ATOMS: atom_id res chain seq x y z
N THR A 1 -14.46 20.25 7.34
CA THR A 1 -15.02 19.05 8.01
C THR A 1 -14.90 19.21 9.51
N SER A 2 -15.99 19.00 10.27
CA SER A 2 -15.97 19.11 11.74
C SER A 2 -15.40 17.83 12.36
N LEU A 3 -14.49 17.94 13.34
CA LEU A 3 -13.95 16.81 14.11
C LEU A 3 -15.03 16.02 14.87
N LYS A 4 -16.19 16.63 15.07
CA LYS A 4 -17.36 16.02 15.74
C LYS A 4 -18.19 15.16 14.80
N LYS A 5 -17.95 15.20 13.47
CA LYS A 5 -18.68 14.35 12.52
C LYS A 5 -18.42 12.89 12.84
N THR A 6 -19.49 12.12 12.95
CA THR A 6 -19.45 10.68 13.18
C THR A 6 -19.46 9.92 11.85
N PHE A 7 -18.89 8.73 11.86
CA PHE A 7 -18.83 7.82 10.71
C PHE A 7 -19.16 6.40 11.18
N THR A 8 -19.96 5.67 10.43
CA THR A 8 -20.03 4.20 10.54
C THR A 8 -18.79 3.55 9.91
N ALA A 9 -18.57 2.26 10.15
CA ALA A 9 -17.48 1.51 9.53
C ALA A 9 -17.54 1.61 7.99
N LYS A 10 -18.74 1.45 7.43
CA LYS A 10 -18.98 1.56 5.99
C LYS A 10 -18.69 2.96 5.46
N GLU A 11 -19.22 4.00 6.12
CA GLU A 11 -18.96 5.39 5.69
C GLU A 11 -17.48 5.76 5.75
N PHE A 12 -16.73 5.23 6.72
CA PHE A 12 -15.31 5.45 6.84
C PHE A 12 -14.52 4.69 5.75
N SER A 13 -14.88 3.44 5.48
CA SER A 13 -14.30 2.65 4.38
C SER A 13 -14.60 3.30 3.02
N ASP A 14 -15.84 3.77 2.80
CA ASP A 14 -16.24 4.48 1.58
C ASP A 14 -15.45 5.79 1.42
N LEU A 15 -15.17 6.49 2.52
CA LEU A 15 -14.32 7.70 2.52
C LEU A 15 -12.87 7.38 2.14
N LEU A 16 -12.29 6.31 2.69
CA LEU A 16 -10.94 5.87 2.32
C LEU A 16 -10.86 5.45 0.85
N GLY A 17 -11.86 4.71 0.36
CA GLY A 17 -11.97 4.36 -1.05
C GLY A 17 -12.02 5.59 -1.96
N GLN A 18 -12.74 6.64 -1.57
CA GLN A 18 -12.75 7.91 -2.32
C GLN A 18 -11.40 8.63 -2.30
N ILE A 19 -10.65 8.57 -1.19
CA ILE A 19 -9.30 9.14 -1.12
C ILE A 19 -8.35 8.38 -2.04
N ARG A 20 -8.38 7.05 -2.00
CA ARG A 20 -7.62 6.18 -2.89
C ARG A 20 -7.93 6.47 -4.36
N ALA A 21 -9.22 6.51 -4.71
CA ALA A 21 -9.65 6.80 -6.07
C ALA A 21 -9.09 8.13 -6.62
N ARG A 22 -8.94 9.15 -5.76
CA ARG A 22 -8.37 10.45 -6.16
C ARG A 22 -6.85 10.48 -6.30
N LEU A 23 -6.16 9.54 -5.67
CA LEU A 23 -4.70 9.44 -5.70
C LEU A 23 -4.22 8.43 -6.76
N GLU A 24 -4.96 7.35 -6.91
CA GLU A 24 -4.60 6.21 -7.76
C GLU A 24 -5.09 6.37 -9.20
N TYR A 25 -6.08 7.24 -9.44
CA TYR A 25 -6.66 7.43 -10.77
C TYR A 25 -6.67 8.89 -11.21
N THR A 26 -6.51 9.07 -12.52
CA THR A 26 -6.69 10.34 -13.22
C THR A 26 -7.61 10.13 -14.43
N GLU A 27 -8.22 11.21 -14.91
CA GLU A 27 -9.06 11.19 -16.10
C GLU A 27 -8.21 11.50 -17.33
N ALA A 28 -8.13 10.55 -18.27
CA ALA A 28 -7.48 10.74 -19.56
C ALA A 28 -8.45 10.29 -20.68
N ASP A 29 -8.73 11.19 -21.63
CA ASP A 29 -9.61 10.93 -22.78
C ASP A 29 -11.01 10.39 -22.41
N GLY A 30 -11.53 10.77 -21.23
CA GLY A 30 -12.83 10.36 -20.73
C GLY A 30 -12.86 8.97 -20.09
N ASN A 31 -11.70 8.34 -19.90
CA ASN A 31 -11.53 7.11 -19.14
C ASN A 31 -10.71 7.36 -17.87
N GLN A 32 -11.05 6.65 -16.80
CA GLN A 32 -10.19 6.55 -15.63
C GLN A 32 -9.00 5.66 -15.96
N VAL A 33 -7.81 6.21 -15.78
CA VAL A 33 -6.53 5.52 -15.92
C VAL A 33 -5.75 5.63 -14.63
N HIS A 34 -4.91 4.64 -14.35
CA HIS A 34 -4.05 4.66 -13.18
C HIS A 34 -3.02 5.79 -13.30
N VAL A 35 -2.77 6.48 -12.19
CA VAL A 35 -1.64 7.43 -12.09
C VAL A 35 -0.35 6.63 -12.21
N ASN A 36 0.61 7.14 -13.00
CA ASN A 36 1.93 6.56 -13.05
C ASN A 36 2.62 6.78 -11.69
N MET A 37 2.78 5.71 -10.90
CA MET A 37 3.41 5.78 -9.58
C MET A 37 4.94 5.69 -9.63
N ARG A 38 5.55 5.53 -10.81
CA ARG A 38 7.00 5.42 -11.00
C ARG A 38 7.76 6.64 -10.49
N GLU A 39 7.18 7.82 -10.60
CA GLU A 39 7.76 9.08 -10.09
C GLU A 39 8.03 9.03 -8.57
N TYR A 40 7.33 8.18 -7.82
CA TYR A 40 7.55 7.96 -6.39
C TYR A 40 8.54 6.83 -6.09
N MET A 41 8.94 6.05 -7.08
CA MET A 41 9.74 4.84 -6.93
C MET A 41 11.14 4.97 -7.53
N LEU A 42 11.27 5.63 -8.69
CA LEU A 42 12.53 5.82 -9.40
C LEU A 42 12.66 7.25 -9.94
N PRO A 43 13.89 7.82 -9.94
CA PRO A 43 14.15 9.09 -10.59
C PRO A 43 14.09 8.96 -12.12
N ASP A 44 13.52 9.98 -12.78
CA ASP A 44 13.39 10.02 -14.25
C ASP A 44 14.56 10.73 -14.92
N GLU A 45 15.18 11.67 -14.21
CA GLU A 45 16.20 12.57 -14.74
C GLU A 45 17.57 12.27 -14.12
N ALA A 46 18.63 12.44 -14.92
CA ALA A 46 20.01 12.19 -14.48
C ALA A 46 20.44 13.09 -13.30
N ALA A 47 19.82 14.25 -13.13
CA ALA A 47 20.06 15.11 -11.97
C ALA A 47 19.52 14.48 -10.69
N ASP A 48 18.32 13.90 -10.74
CA ASP A 48 17.66 13.27 -9.61
C ASP A 48 18.33 11.95 -9.24
N GLU A 49 18.77 11.17 -10.23
CA GLU A 49 19.59 9.97 -10.01
C GLU A 49 20.84 10.26 -9.18
N ARG A 50 21.55 11.35 -9.49
CA ARG A 50 22.76 11.74 -8.74
C ARG A 50 22.44 12.13 -7.30
N GLU A 51 21.30 12.77 -7.07
CA GLU A 51 20.88 13.10 -5.72
C GLU A 51 20.48 11.85 -4.93
N VAL A 52 19.79 10.89 -5.56
CA VAL A 52 19.47 9.60 -4.96
C VAL A 52 20.74 8.81 -4.62
N LEU A 53 21.72 8.74 -5.53
CA LEU A 53 23.01 8.08 -5.26
C LEU A 53 23.74 8.74 -4.09
N ARG A 54 23.77 10.07 -4.04
CA ARG A 54 24.35 10.83 -2.93
C ARG A 54 23.65 10.52 -1.61
N ALA A 55 22.32 10.53 -1.59
CA ALA A 55 21.52 10.19 -0.42
C ALA A 55 21.73 8.73 0.04
N GLY A 56 22.01 7.83 -0.92
CA GLY A 56 22.37 6.43 -0.69
C GLY A 56 23.79 6.22 -0.15
N GLY A 57 24.60 7.28 -0.04
CA GLY A 57 25.96 7.23 0.52
C GLY A 57 27.05 6.90 -0.49
N VAL A 58 26.80 7.08 -1.79
CA VAL A 58 27.83 6.96 -2.83
C VAL A 58 28.78 8.18 -2.76
N ASP A 59 30.08 7.91 -2.81
CA ASP A 59 31.11 8.95 -2.77
C ASP A 59 30.99 9.93 -3.95
N GLU A 60 31.34 11.21 -3.75
CA GLU A 60 31.16 12.25 -4.77
C GLU A 60 31.86 11.95 -6.11
N PHE A 61 32.96 11.20 -6.06
CA PHE A 61 33.72 10.79 -7.24
C PHE A 61 33.02 9.70 -8.06
N ASP A 62 32.15 8.93 -7.43
CA ASP A 62 31.43 7.78 -8.01
C ASP A 62 29.93 8.09 -8.22
N LEU A 63 29.52 9.37 -8.13
CA LEU A 63 28.16 9.84 -8.48
C LEU A 63 27.89 9.84 -9.99
N VAL A 64 28.11 8.69 -10.62
CA VAL A 64 27.94 8.44 -12.04
C VAL A 64 27.08 7.20 -12.21
N VAL A 65 26.03 7.32 -13.03
CA VAL A 65 25.30 6.16 -13.52
C VAL A 65 26.07 5.59 -14.70
N ASP A 66 26.87 4.56 -14.44
CA ASP A 66 27.61 3.86 -15.49
C ASP A 66 26.67 3.06 -16.42
N PRO A 67 27.16 2.52 -17.55
CA PRO A 67 26.32 1.80 -18.50
C PRO A 67 25.64 0.54 -17.92
N VAL A 68 26.24 -0.12 -16.92
CA VAL A 68 25.66 -1.30 -16.28
C VAL A 68 24.50 -0.89 -15.39
N LEU A 69 24.69 0.13 -14.56
CA LEU A 69 23.63 0.67 -13.71
C LEU A 69 22.51 1.28 -14.56
N ARG A 70 22.84 1.98 -15.66
CA ARG A 70 21.84 2.51 -16.61
C ARG A 70 20.94 1.41 -17.13
N ASN A 71 21.52 0.32 -17.64
CA ASN A 71 20.74 -0.80 -18.16
C ASN A 71 19.83 -1.40 -17.07
N LEU A 72 20.32 -1.55 -15.85
CA LEU A 72 19.51 -2.06 -14.74
C LEU A 72 18.34 -1.12 -14.39
N LEU A 73 18.57 0.20 -14.38
CA LEU A 73 17.53 1.20 -14.13
C LEU A 73 16.48 1.21 -15.25
N ASP A 74 16.91 1.13 -16.52
CA ASP A 74 16.04 1.09 -17.68
C ASP A 74 15.18 -0.20 -17.67
N GLU A 75 15.77 -1.37 -17.36
CA GLU A 75 15.01 -2.63 -17.21
C GLU A 75 14.04 -2.57 -16.01
N THR A 76 14.45 -1.99 -14.89
CA THR A 76 13.56 -1.82 -13.73
C THR A 76 12.39 -0.89 -14.07
N ARG A 77 12.65 0.16 -14.87
CA ARG A 77 11.61 1.06 -15.39
C ARG A 77 10.63 0.31 -16.28
N ASP A 78 11.11 -0.54 -17.19
CA ASP A 78 10.24 -1.36 -18.03
C ASP A 78 9.34 -2.28 -17.21
N PHE A 79 9.84 -2.87 -16.12
CA PHE A 79 9.01 -3.65 -15.19
C PHE A 79 7.97 -2.78 -14.48
N ILE A 80 8.35 -1.62 -13.95
CA ILE A 80 7.44 -0.73 -13.20
C ILE A 80 6.37 -0.11 -14.11
N ASP A 81 6.72 0.25 -15.35
CA ASP A 81 5.79 0.80 -16.33
C ASP A 81 4.88 -0.28 -16.97
N SER A 82 5.04 -1.56 -16.61
CA SER A 82 4.24 -2.65 -17.15
C SER A 82 2.82 -2.75 -16.55
N ASP A 83 1.88 -3.27 -17.35
CA ASP A 83 0.51 -3.57 -16.90
C ASP A 83 0.48 -4.63 -15.78
N ASP A 84 1.41 -5.59 -15.84
CA ASP A 84 1.54 -6.64 -14.81
C ASP A 84 1.92 -6.02 -13.46
N PHE A 85 2.90 -5.11 -13.43
CA PHE A 85 3.25 -4.39 -12.21
C PHE A 85 2.10 -3.54 -11.69
N SER A 86 1.40 -2.83 -12.58
CA SER A 86 0.21 -2.05 -12.21
C SER A 86 -0.86 -2.92 -11.53
N THR A 87 -1.10 -4.12 -12.07
CA THR A 87 -2.03 -5.09 -11.47
C THR A 87 -1.57 -5.53 -10.08
N VAL A 88 -0.30 -5.88 -9.93
CA VAL A 88 0.29 -6.29 -8.64
C VAL A 88 0.22 -5.17 -7.60
N LEU A 89 0.55 -3.95 -8.00
CA LEU A 89 0.49 -2.77 -7.13
C LEU A 89 -0.94 -2.52 -6.63
N ASN A 90 -1.94 -2.63 -7.51
CA ASN A 90 -3.33 -2.50 -7.13
C ASN A 90 -3.76 -3.60 -6.14
N SER A 91 -3.44 -4.87 -6.43
CA SER A 91 -3.77 -5.99 -5.53
C SER A 91 -3.12 -5.85 -4.16
N THR A 92 -1.88 -5.36 -4.10
CA THR A 92 -1.16 -5.14 -2.84
C THR A 92 -1.70 -3.96 -2.04
N LEU A 93 -2.06 -2.86 -2.70
CA LEU A 93 -2.76 -1.74 -2.06
C LEU A 93 -4.12 -2.17 -1.52
N ASP A 94 -4.90 -2.90 -2.30
CA ASP A 94 -6.21 -3.42 -1.89
C ASP A 94 -6.10 -4.30 -0.64
N ALA A 95 -5.20 -5.28 -0.63
CA ALA A 95 -4.98 -6.13 0.52
C ALA A 95 -4.55 -5.34 1.77
N THR A 96 -3.67 -4.36 1.59
CA THR A 96 -3.18 -3.51 2.70
C THR A 96 -4.30 -2.66 3.29
N PHE A 97 -5.14 -2.04 2.46
CA PHE A 97 -6.26 -1.22 2.92
C PHE A 97 -7.41 -2.06 3.48
N GLU A 98 -7.64 -3.28 2.99
CA GLU A 98 -8.56 -4.23 3.58
C GLU A 98 -8.12 -4.57 5.01
N GLN A 99 -6.84 -4.89 5.21
CA GLN A 99 -6.27 -5.15 6.52
C GLN A 99 -6.34 -3.92 7.44
N PHE A 100 -6.09 -2.73 6.91
CA PHE A 100 -6.24 -1.48 7.65
C PHE A 100 -7.69 -1.26 8.12
N ASN A 101 -8.66 -1.47 7.23
CA ASN A 101 -10.07 -1.38 7.57
C ASN A 101 -10.46 -2.42 8.62
N LEU A 102 -10.01 -3.66 8.47
CA LEU A 102 -10.24 -4.74 9.43
C LEU A 102 -9.70 -4.38 10.81
N ALA A 103 -8.50 -3.80 10.89
CA ALA A 103 -7.89 -3.38 12.15
C ALA A 103 -8.67 -2.26 12.87
N LEU A 104 -9.50 -1.50 12.15
CA LEU A 104 -10.35 -0.46 12.71
C LEU A 104 -11.76 -0.94 13.07
N GLN A 105 -12.22 -2.07 12.53
CA GLN A 105 -13.55 -2.65 12.79
C GLN A 105 -13.93 -2.72 14.28
N PRO A 106 -13.04 -3.13 15.21
CA PRO A 106 -13.40 -3.23 16.62
C PRO A 106 -13.81 -1.89 17.27
N THR A 107 -13.46 -0.77 16.63
CA THR A 107 -13.85 0.58 17.09
C THR A 107 -15.33 0.85 16.86
N PHE A 108 -15.83 0.38 15.71
CA PHE A 108 -17.21 0.51 15.26
C PHE A 108 -18.10 -0.62 15.81
N ASN A 109 -17.51 -1.78 16.08
CA ASN A 109 -18.18 -2.91 16.69
C ASN A 109 -17.34 -3.48 17.85
N PRO A 110 -17.57 -2.99 19.09
CA PRO A 110 -16.84 -3.45 20.27
C PRO A 110 -16.99 -4.95 20.56
N PHE A 111 -18.06 -5.61 20.07
CA PHE A 111 -18.28 -7.04 20.28
C PHE A 111 -17.22 -7.91 19.58
N LEU A 112 -16.55 -7.38 18.56
CA LEU A 112 -15.41 -8.04 17.91
C LEU A 112 -14.21 -8.22 18.86
N LEU A 113 -14.08 -7.40 19.90
CA LEU A 113 -13.03 -7.55 20.91
C LEU A 113 -13.32 -8.69 21.89
N THR A 114 -14.59 -8.98 22.14
CA THR A 114 -15.04 -10.02 23.11
C THR A 114 -15.07 -11.42 22.54
N ARG A 115 -15.03 -11.60 21.20
CA ARG A 115 -15.10 -12.93 20.57
C ARG A 115 -13.84 -13.78 20.77
N GLY A 116 -12.77 -13.20 21.32
CA GLY A 116 -11.54 -13.92 21.70
C GLY A 116 -11.67 -14.73 23.00
N ASP A 117 -12.66 -14.45 23.84
CA ASP A 117 -13.01 -15.25 25.02
C ASP A 117 -14.42 -15.78 24.85
N ALA A 118 -14.58 -17.10 24.98
CA ALA A 118 -15.84 -17.81 24.77
C ALA A 118 -16.90 -17.48 25.83
N VAL A 119 -17.51 -16.30 25.73
CA VAL A 119 -18.73 -15.94 26.45
C VAL A 119 -19.80 -15.62 25.42
N ILE A 120 -20.77 -16.52 25.32
CA ILE A 120 -21.99 -16.31 24.55
C ILE A 120 -22.76 -15.19 25.26
N ALA A 121 -22.56 -13.96 24.81
CA ALA A 121 -23.41 -12.84 25.18
C ALA A 121 -24.70 -12.93 24.37
N GLU A 122 -25.84 -12.93 25.05
CA GLU A 122 -27.16 -12.88 24.42
C GLU A 122 -27.25 -11.62 23.55
N ILE A 123 -27.50 -11.80 22.26
CA ILE A 123 -27.63 -10.72 21.28
C ILE A 123 -29.01 -10.09 21.54
N GLU A 124 -29.06 -9.01 22.32
CA GLU A 124 -30.33 -8.35 22.62
C GLU A 124 -30.81 -7.41 21.51
N ASP A 125 -29.96 -6.86 20.62
CA ASP A 125 -30.43 -6.10 19.45
C ASP A 125 -29.39 -6.05 18.31
N GLU A 126 -29.78 -6.36 17.07
CA GLU A 126 -28.94 -6.22 15.86
C GLU A 126 -28.55 -4.76 15.57
N GLU A 127 -29.31 -3.79 16.09
CA GLU A 127 -29.09 -2.35 15.88
C GLU A 127 -27.86 -1.80 16.64
N ASP A 128 -27.35 -2.51 17.66
CA ASP A 128 -26.17 -2.12 18.44
C ASP A 128 -24.82 -2.60 17.85
N MET A 129 -24.85 -3.31 16.72
CA MET A 129 -23.65 -3.94 16.15
C MET A 129 -22.75 -2.99 15.35
N ASP A 130 -23.27 -1.88 14.82
CA ASP A 130 -22.46 -0.90 14.05
C ASP A 130 -22.73 0.53 14.53
N ARG A 131 -21.92 1.02 15.47
CA ARG A 131 -22.06 2.39 15.97
C ARG A 131 -21.29 3.40 15.13
N ALA A 132 -21.88 4.58 14.96
CA ALA A 132 -21.17 5.71 14.36
C ALA A 132 -20.17 6.33 15.37
N VAL A 133 -18.91 6.46 14.97
CA VAL A 133 -17.81 6.95 15.83
C VAL A 133 -17.36 8.34 15.38
N PRO A 134 -17.14 9.31 16.29
CA PRO A 134 -16.60 10.61 15.93
C PRO A 134 -15.22 10.51 15.29
N LEU A 135 -14.97 11.30 14.24
CA LEU A 135 -13.67 11.35 13.57
C LEU A 135 -12.52 11.67 14.54
N ALA A 136 -12.76 12.56 15.51
CA ALA A 136 -11.79 12.87 16.58
C ALA A 136 -11.28 11.63 17.32
N SER A 137 -12.12 10.60 17.48
CA SER A 137 -11.76 9.34 18.14
C SER A 137 -11.07 8.35 17.21
N LEU A 138 -11.27 8.47 15.89
CA LEU A 138 -10.62 7.63 14.88
C LEU A 138 -9.17 8.06 14.61
N LEU A 139 -8.87 9.36 14.66
CA LEU A 139 -7.53 9.90 14.33
C LEU A 139 -6.38 9.26 15.13
N PRO A 140 -6.46 9.06 16.47
CA PRO A 140 -5.40 8.40 17.22
C PRO A 140 -5.20 6.94 16.80
N LEU A 141 -6.28 6.26 16.42
CA LEU A 141 -6.23 4.86 15.98
C LEU A 141 -5.61 4.75 14.59
N ILE A 142 -5.97 5.65 13.67
CA ILE A 142 -5.33 5.77 12.36
C ILE A 142 -3.83 6.01 12.52
N ALA A 143 -3.43 6.95 13.39
CA ALA A 143 -2.02 7.23 13.66
C ALA A 143 -1.28 5.99 14.22
N ARG A 144 -1.95 5.23 15.10
CA ARG A 144 -1.40 3.96 15.61
C ARG A 144 -1.23 2.94 14.48
N GLN A 145 -2.22 2.78 13.60
CA GLN A 145 -2.11 1.84 12.48
C GLN A 145 -1.00 2.24 11.50
N VAL A 146 -0.86 3.53 11.17
CA VAL A 146 0.27 4.04 10.37
C VAL A 146 1.61 3.72 11.03
N HIS A 147 1.71 3.86 12.35
CA HIS A 147 2.93 3.48 13.06
C HIS A 147 3.23 1.98 12.96
N LEU A 148 2.22 1.11 13.04
CA LEU A 148 2.35 -0.33 12.87
C LEU A 148 2.73 -0.73 11.43
N ILE A 149 2.18 -0.04 10.42
CA ILE A 149 2.55 -0.24 9.01
C ILE A 149 4.06 0.01 8.82
N ILE A 150 4.61 1.06 9.45
CA ILE A 150 6.02 1.46 9.24
C ILE A 150 6.98 0.72 10.18
N ASN A 151 6.62 0.54 11.45
CA ASN A 151 7.53 0.08 12.51
C ASN A 151 7.04 -1.18 13.25
N GLY A 152 5.99 -1.84 12.77
CA GLY A 152 5.45 -3.04 13.39
C GLY A 152 6.50 -4.16 13.50
N VAL A 153 6.56 -4.84 14.64
CA VAL A 153 7.41 -6.02 14.86
C VAL A 153 6.65 -7.03 15.72
N PRO A 154 6.18 -8.17 15.18
CA PRO A 154 6.09 -8.49 13.74
C PRO A 154 5.17 -7.52 12.99
N ASN A 155 5.38 -7.36 11.68
CA ASN A 155 4.58 -6.46 10.85
C ASN A 155 3.52 -7.24 10.07
N GLU A 156 2.30 -7.30 10.63
CA GLU A 156 1.20 -8.03 10.02
C GLU A 156 0.85 -7.51 8.61
N TYR A 157 1.12 -6.24 8.30
CA TYR A 157 0.86 -5.68 6.97
C TYR A 157 1.85 -6.21 5.92
N VAL A 158 3.12 -6.33 6.31
CA VAL A 158 4.16 -6.93 5.45
C VAL A 158 3.90 -8.43 5.27
N ASP A 159 3.47 -9.11 6.33
CA ASP A 159 3.07 -10.52 6.25
C ASP A 159 1.86 -10.70 5.32
N GLY A 160 0.87 -9.80 5.40
CA GLY A 160 -0.28 -9.78 4.49
C GLY A 160 0.12 -9.56 3.03
N LEU A 161 1.02 -8.61 2.76
CA LEU A 161 1.57 -8.37 1.43
C LEU A 161 2.29 -9.60 0.87
N ALA A 162 3.06 -10.31 1.68
CA ALA A 162 3.77 -11.53 1.26
C ALA A 162 2.82 -12.66 0.83
N MET A 163 1.55 -12.61 1.21
CA MET A 163 0.52 -13.60 0.85
C MET A 163 -0.26 -13.24 -0.42
N VAL A 164 -0.04 -12.05 -1.01
CA VAL A 164 -0.69 -11.63 -2.26
C VAL A 164 -0.16 -12.47 -3.41
N LYS A 165 -1.06 -13.18 -4.11
CA LYS A 165 -0.68 -14.17 -5.15
C LYS A 165 -0.08 -13.50 -6.38
N GLU A 166 -0.62 -12.35 -6.76
CA GLU A 166 -0.16 -11.53 -7.86
C GLU A 166 1.30 -11.12 -7.63
N LEU A 167 1.63 -10.67 -6.41
CA LEU A 167 2.99 -10.32 -6.03
C LEU A 167 3.94 -11.53 -6.07
N GLN A 168 3.51 -12.68 -5.57
CA GLN A 168 4.30 -13.92 -5.62
C GLN A 168 4.59 -14.36 -7.06
N ALA A 169 3.57 -14.33 -7.93
CA ALA A 169 3.70 -14.71 -9.33
C ALA A 169 4.61 -13.74 -10.08
N PHE A 170 4.42 -12.43 -9.90
CA PHE A 170 5.25 -11.41 -10.52
C PHE A 170 6.70 -11.51 -10.08
N SER A 171 6.96 -11.74 -8.79
CA SER A 171 8.31 -11.94 -8.26
C SER A 171 9.02 -13.14 -8.91
N ALA A 172 8.28 -14.24 -9.16
CA ALA A 172 8.81 -15.42 -9.85
C ALA A 172 9.15 -15.12 -11.32
N ILE A 173 8.31 -14.34 -12.00
CA ILE A 173 8.54 -13.90 -13.40
C ILE A 173 9.81 -13.06 -13.49
N VAL A 174 9.92 -12.01 -12.66
CA VAL A 174 11.09 -11.13 -12.59
C VAL A 174 12.36 -11.95 -12.35
N TYR A 175 12.36 -12.83 -11.34
CA TYR A 175 13.51 -13.66 -11.03
C TYR A 175 13.90 -14.60 -12.19
N SER A 176 12.92 -15.22 -12.84
CA SER A 176 13.18 -16.11 -13.99
C SER A 176 13.82 -15.34 -15.16
N SER A 177 13.31 -14.15 -15.48
CA SER A 177 13.84 -13.28 -16.54
C SER A 177 15.32 -12.93 -16.32
N PHE A 178 15.67 -12.46 -15.12
CA PHE A 178 17.07 -12.13 -14.79
C PHE A 178 17.97 -13.37 -14.73
N SER A 179 17.46 -14.51 -14.27
CA SER A 179 18.24 -15.75 -14.23
C SER A 179 18.59 -16.26 -15.64
N ASP A 180 17.68 -16.13 -16.60
CA ASP A 180 17.92 -16.52 -18.00
C ASP A 180 18.92 -15.59 -18.69
N GLN A 181 18.96 -14.31 -18.33
CA GLN A 181 19.95 -13.36 -18.83
C GLN A 181 21.36 -13.70 -18.32
N LEU A 182 21.50 -14.04 -17.03
CA LEU A 182 22.80 -14.45 -16.44
C LEU A 182 23.38 -15.73 -17.05
N VAL A 183 22.53 -16.61 -17.60
CA VAL A 183 22.98 -17.84 -18.28
C VAL A 183 23.40 -17.58 -19.74
N LYS A 184 22.98 -16.44 -20.33
CA LYS A 184 23.24 -16.09 -21.73
C LYS A 184 24.34 -15.04 -21.92
N GLY A 185 24.73 -14.32 -20.87
CA GLY A 185 25.88 -13.40 -20.84
C GLY A 185 27.19 -14.08 -20.49
#